data_AF-X1BU12-F1
#
_entry.id   AF-X1BU12-F1
#
_cell.length_a   1.000
_cell.length_b   1.000
_cell.length_c   1.000
_cell.angle_alpha   90.00
_cell.angle_beta   90.00
_cell.angle_gamma   90.00
#
_symmetry.space_group_name_H-M   'P 1'
#
loop_
_entity.id
_entity.type
_entity.pdbx_description
1 polymer ?
#
loop_
_entity_poly.entity_id
_entity_poly.type
_entity_poly.pdbx_seq_one_letter_code
_entity_poly.pdbx_strand_id
1 'polypeptide(L)'
;MIEKGNILRKIGFYRTLGILPSDGKSIKLNEFYAKLIKTDNYNTFLRVKIELLKKKIIEIDYNQKRNRHIRLTGNGVVLKFRLKELINQIEKGDEK
;
A
#
# COMPACT_ATOMS: atom_id res chain seq x y z
N MET A 1 -16.15 18.02 -8.64
CA MET A 1 -14.94 17.64 -9.38
C MET A 1 -13.99 16.92 -8.45
N ILE A 2 -13.67 15.65 -8.71
CA ILE A 2 -12.55 14.99 -8.04
C ILE A 2 -11.29 15.48 -8.75
N GLU A 3 -10.39 16.16 -8.04
CA GLU A 3 -9.14 16.65 -8.63
C GLU A 3 -8.30 15.47 -9.15
N LYS A 4 -7.82 15.56 -10.40
CA LYS A 4 -6.97 14.52 -11.03
C LYS A 4 -5.77 14.11 -10.16
N GLY A 5 -5.19 15.07 -9.42
CA GLY A 5 -4.10 14.81 -8.48
C GLY A 5 -4.49 13.86 -7.33
N ASN A 6 -5.75 13.86 -6.91
CA ASN A 6 -6.24 13.00 -5.84
C ASN A 6 -6.43 11.55 -6.29
N ILE A 7 -6.74 11.34 -7.57
CA ILE A 7 -6.87 10.01 -8.20
C ILE A 7 -5.48 9.37 -8.36
N LEU A 8 -4.50 10.10 -8.89
CA LEU A 8 -3.13 9.61 -9.04
C LEU A 8 -2.52 9.20 -7.70
N ARG A 9 -2.80 9.95 -6.63
CA ARG A 9 -2.40 9.58 -5.26
C ARG A 9 -3.03 8.28 -4.79
N LYS A 10 -4.33 8.07 -5.04
CA LYS A 10 -5.02 6.81 -4.71
C LYS A 10 -4.45 5.61 -5.48
N ILE A 11 -4.15 5.78 -6.77
CA ILE A 11 -3.53 4.74 -7.61
C ILE A 11 -2.12 4.40 -7.09
N GLY A 12 -1.28 5.41 -6.83
CA GLY A 12 0.06 5.20 -6.27
C GLY A 12 0.01 4.49 -4.92
N PHE A 13 -0.95 4.86 -4.08
CA PHE A 13 -1.15 4.21 -2.78
C PHE A 13 -1.65 2.75 -2.91
N TYR A 14 -2.58 2.49 -3.83
CA TYR A 14 -3.00 1.12 -4.15
C TYR A 14 -1.83 0.26 -4.65
N ARG A 15 -1.00 0.79 -5.55
CA ARG A 15 0.22 0.10 -6.05
C ARG A 15 1.20 -0.21 -4.92
N THR A 16 1.40 0.74 -4.01
CA THR A 16 2.25 0.59 -2.81
C THR A 16 1.77 -0.58 -1.93
N LEU A 17 0.47 -0.62 -1.59
CA LEU A 17 -0.13 -1.74 -0.85
C LEU A 17 -0.20 -3.03 -1.70
N GLY A 18 -0.20 -2.88 -3.02
CA GLY A 18 -0.14 -3.96 -4.01
C GLY A 18 1.07 -4.87 -3.88
N ILE A 19 2.20 -4.31 -3.42
CA ILE A 19 3.44 -5.05 -3.20
C ILE A 19 3.29 -6.11 -2.08
N LEU A 20 2.44 -5.83 -1.08
CA LEU A 20 2.19 -6.75 0.01
C LEU A 20 1.15 -7.81 -0.40
N PRO A 21 1.36 -9.09 -0.05
CA PRO A 21 0.39 -10.15 -0.29
C PRO A 21 -0.97 -9.85 0.36
N SER A 22 -2.05 -10.15 -0.36
CA SER A 22 -3.43 -9.93 0.14
C SER A 22 -3.92 -11.05 1.06
N ASP A 23 -3.23 -12.19 1.10
CA ASP A 23 -3.53 -13.35 1.95
C ASP A 23 -2.99 -13.21 3.39
N GLY A 24 -2.48 -12.01 3.74
CA GLY A 24 -1.93 -11.73 5.07
C GLY A 24 -0.53 -12.32 5.29
N LYS A 25 0.07 -12.99 4.31
CA LYS A 25 1.46 -13.44 4.38
C LYS A 25 2.39 -12.25 4.50
N SER A 26 3.44 -12.43 5.29
CA SER A 26 4.48 -11.45 5.45
C SER A 26 5.61 -11.65 4.45
N ILE A 27 6.26 -10.56 4.04
CA ILE A 27 7.49 -10.59 3.24
C ILE A 27 8.60 -9.89 4.00
N LYS A 28 9.86 -10.14 3.63
CA LYS A 28 10.99 -9.45 4.26
C LYS A 28 10.88 -7.95 4.01
N LEU A 29 11.11 -7.16 5.05
CA LEU A 29 11.03 -5.70 4.97
C LEU A 29 12.00 -5.11 3.94
N ASN A 30 13.19 -5.70 3.81
CA ASN A 30 14.17 -5.27 2.82
C ASN A 30 13.72 -5.58 1.38
N GLU A 31 13.06 -6.72 1.15
CA GLU A 31 12.48 -7.07 -0.14
C GLU A 31 11.33 -6.12 -0.50
N PHE A 32 10.50 -5.76 0.48
CA PHE A 32 9.45 -4.75 0.31
C PHE A 32 10.04 -3.38 -0.09
N TYR A 33 11.07 -2.90 0.62
CA TYR A 33 11.74 -1.65 0.29
C TYR A 33 12.40 -1.68 -1.09
N ALA A 34 13.03 -2.78 -1.48
CA ALA A 34 13.59 -2.94 -2.82
C ALA A 34 12.53 -2.81 -3.92
N LYS A 35 11.32 -3.37 -3.72
CA LYS A 35 10.20 -3.22 -4.66
C LYS A 35 9.64 -1.79 -4.67
N LEU A 36 9.63 -1.10 -3.54
CA LEU A 36 9.21 0.31 -3.49
C LEU A 36 10.17 1.24 -4.25
N ILE A 37 11.48 1.00 -4.17
CA ILE A 37 12.49 1.77 -4.91
C ILE A 37 12.27 1.58 -6.42
N LYS A 38 12.06 0.34 -6.89
CA LYS A 38 11.81 0.03 -8.30
C LYS A 38 10.53 0.67 -8.88
N THR A 39 9.63 1.15 -8.03
CA THR A 39 8.35 1.75 -8.44
C THR A 39 8.23 3.22 -8.05
N ASP A 40 9.36 3.85 -7.67
CA ASP A 40 9.45 5.25 -7.21
C ASP A 40 8.50 5.60 -6.04
N ASN A 41 8.04 4.58 -5.29
CA ASN A 41 7.10 4.74 -4.18
C ASN A 41 7.78 4.78 -2.81
N TYR A 42 9.11 4.61 -2.74
CA TYR A 42 9.85 4.51 -1.48
C TYR A 42 9.69 5.74 -0.59
N ASN A 43 10.01 6.93 -1.13
CA ASN A 43 9.93 8.18 -0.36
C ASN A 43 8.50 8.48 0.08
N THR A 44 7.52 8.23 -0.79
CA THR A 44 6.09 8.40 -0.48
C THR A 44 5.67 7.46 0.65
N PHE A 45 6.06 6.18 0.57
CA PHE A 45 5.78 5.21 1.63
C PHE A 45 6.38 5.64 2.97
N LEU A 46 7.64 6.09 2.98
CA LEU A 46 8.29 6.54 4.22
C LEU A 46 7.52 7.67 4.92
N ARG A 47 6.96 8.63 4.15
CA ARG A 47 6.16 9.74 4.69
C ARG A 47 4.87 9.25 5.36
N VAL A 48 4.25 8.21 4.83
CA VAL A 48 2.95 7.71 5.35
C VAL A 48 3.08 6.51 6.28
N LYS A 49 4.26 5.87 6.35
CA LYS A 49 4.52 4.63 7.09
C LYS A 49 4.01 4.68 8.53
N ILE A 50 4.32 5.76 9.26
CA ILE A 50 3.92 5.92 10.65
C ILE A 50 2.39 5.90 10.79
N GLU A 51 1.68 6.58 9.89
CA GLU A 51 0.22 6.60 9.88
C GLU A 51 -0.37 5.23 9.50
N LEU A 52 0.25 4.50 8.58
CA LEU A 52 -0.17 3.14 8.23
C LEU A 52 -0.03 2.18 9.41
N LEU A 53 1.04 2.31 10.20
CA LEU A 53 1.25 1.52 11.43
C LEU A 53 0.22 1.90 12.50
N LYS A 54 0.04 3.20 12.77
CA LYS A 54 -0.94 3.70 13.75
C LYS A 54 -2.36 3.25 13.44
N LYS A 55 -2.76 3.31 12.17
CA LYS A 55 -4.08 2.89 11.69
C LYS A 55 -4.22 1.36 11.56
N LYS A 56 -3.19 0.60 11.96
CA LYS A 56 -3.12 -0.86 11.84
C LYS A 56 -3.47 -1.31 10.42
N ILE A 57 -2.94 -0.64 9.40
CA ILE A 57 -3.08 -1.03 7.98
C ILE A 57 -1.97 -2.02 7.60
N ILE A 58 -0.78 -1.78 8.13
CA ILE A 58 0.37 -2.66 8.02
C ILE A 58 0.88 -3.00 9.41
N GLU A 59 1.57 -4.12 9.50
CA GLU A 59 2.35 -4.50 10.67
C GLU A 59 3.77 -4.83 10.25
N ILE A 60 4.72 -4.48 11.11
CA ILE A 60 6.13 -4.85 10.94
C ILE A 60 6.55 -5.63 12.17
N ASP A 61 7.04 -6.84 11.97
CA ASP A 61 7.63 -7.64 13.03
C ASP A 61 9.09 -7.19 13.26
N TYR A 62 9.35 -6.68 14.46
CA TYR A 62 10.66 -6.19 14.90
C TYR A 62 11.43 -7.21 15.75
N ASN A 63 10.88 -8.39 16.01
CA ASN A 63 11.47 -9.39 16.90
C ASN A 63 12.82 -9.91 16.41
N GLN A 64 13.08 -9.85 15.10
CA GLN A 64 14.37 -10.23 14.51
C GLN A 64 15.02 -9.04 13.81
N LYS A 65 16.06 -8.45 14.43
CA LYS A 65 16.77 -7.25 13.90
C LYS A 65 17.15 -7.35 12.42
N ARG A 66 17.60 -8.51 11.94
CA ARG A 66 18.03 -8.74 10.54
C ARG A 66 16.94 -9.32 9.64
N ASN A 67 15.89 -9.92 10.21
CA ASN A 67 14.82 -10.60 9.48
C ASN A 67 13.46 -9.98 9.79
N ARG A 68 13.38 -8.65 9.72
CA ARG A 68 12.12 -7.94 9.89
C ARG A 68 11.19 -8.27 8.75
N HIS A 69 9.94 -8.53 9.08
CA HIS A 69 8.90 -8.85 8.10
C HIS A 69 7.80 -7.81 8.15
N ILE A 70 7.14 -7.58 7.01
CA ILE A 70 6.01 -6.66 6.87
C ILE A 70 4.84 -7.39 6.22
N ARG A 71 3.63 -7.09 6.68
CA ARG A 71 2.39 -7.65 6.13
C ARG A 71 1.26 -6.63 6.14
N LEU A 72 0.23 -6.89 5.33
CA LEU A 72 -1.07 -6.25 5.51
C LEU A 72 -1.78 -6.87 6.72
N THR A 73 -2.46 -6.03 7.49
CA THR A 73 -3.45 -6.49 8.47
C THR A 73 -4.79 -6.75 7.78
N GLY A 74 -5.79 -7.25 8.51
CA GLY A 74 -7.17 -7.31 8.00
C GLY A 74 -7.68 -5.96 7.50
N ASN A 75 -7.43 -4.87 8.25
CA ASN A 75 -7.80 -3.52 7.82
C ASN A 75 -7.08 -3.10 6.53
N GLY A 76 -5.82 -3.48 6.37
CA GLY A 76 -5.06 -3.19 5.16
C GLY A 76 -5.56 -3.93 3.93
N VAL A 77 -5.98 -5.19 4.09
CA VAL A 77 -6.61 -5.96 3.01
C VAL A 77 -7.93 -5.31 2.58
N VAL A 78 -8.79 -4.95 3.53
CA VAL A 78 -10.06 -4.26 3.26
C VAL A 78 -9.83 -2.92 2.55
N LEU A 79 -8.86 -2.13 3.02
CA LEU A 79 -8.53 -0.84 2.40
C LEU A 79 -8.03 -1.01 0.97
N LYS A 80 -7.14 -1.97 0.72
CA LYS A 80 -6.63 -2.29 -0.61
C LYS A 80 -7.75 -2.68 -1.57
N PHE A 81 -8.70 -3.49 -1.10
CA PHE A 81 -9.89 -3.86 -1.88
C PHE A 81 -10.74 -2.62 -2.24
N ARG A 82 -11.10 -1.80 -1.26
CA ARG A 82 -11.89 -0.57 -1.49
C ARG A 82 -11.18 0.41 -2.44
N LEU A 83 -9.86 0.54 -2.34
CA LEU A 83 -9.08 1.36 -3.28
C LEU A 83 -9.19 0.84 -4.70
N LYS A 84 -9.13 -0.49 -4.90
CA LYS A 84 -9.30 -1.10 -6.21
C LYS A 84 -10.69 -0.82 -6.79
N GLU A 85 -11.74 -0.97 -5.99
CA GLU A 85 -13.11 -0.68 -6.43
C GLU A 85 -13.28 0.78 -6.84
N LEU A 86 -12.75 1.71 -6.03
CA LEU A 86 -12.78 3.14 -6.35
C LEU A 86 -12.05 3.46 -7.65
N ILE A 87 -10.86 2.87 -7.86
CA ILE A 87 -10.09 3.06 -9.10
C ILE A 87 -10.88 2.53 -10.30
N ASN A 88 -11.43 1.32 -10.20
CA ASN A 88 -12.24 0.73 -11.27
C ASN A 88 -13.48 1.56 -11.61
N GLN A 89 -14.14 2.15 -10.60
CA GLN A 89 -15.31 3.01 -10.82
C GLN A 89 -14.95 4.30 -11.55
N ILE A 90 -13.78 4.89 -11.22
CA ILE A 90 -13.27 6.08 -11.90
C ILE A 90 -12.94 5.74 -13.36
N GLU A 91 -12.20 4.66 -13.60
CA GLU A 91 -11.81 4.24 -14.96
C GLU A 91 -13.03 3.95 -15.85
N LYS A 92 -14.09 3.32 -15.31
CA LYS A 92 -15.35 3.10 -16.04
C LYS A 92 -16.19 4.36 -16.25
N GLY A 93 -16.02 5.37 -15.40
CA GLY A 93 -16.72 6.64 -15.47
C GLY A 93 -16.14 7.60 -16.51
N ASP A 94 -14.85 7.44 -16.85
CA ASP A 94 -14.16 8.22 -17.88
C ASP A 94 -14.37 7.65 -19.32
N GLU A 95 -15.07 6.51 -19.47
CA GLU A 95 -15.41 5.89 -20.76
C GLU A 95 -16.78 6.35 -21.34
N LYS A 96 -17.43 7.38 -20.75
CA LYS A 96 -18.67 7.98 -21.26
C LYS A 96 -18.52 9.49 -21.45
#